data_AF-A0A392QES7-F1
#
_entry.id   AF-A0A392QES7-F1
#
_cell.length_a   1.000
_cell.length_b   1.000
_cell.length_c   1.000
_cell.angle_alpha   90.00
_cell.angle_beta   90.00
_cell.angle_gamma   90.00
#
_symmetry.space_group_name_H-M   'P 1'
#
loop_
_entity.id
_entity.type
_entity.pdbx_description
1 polymer ?
#
loop_
_entity_poly.entity_id
_entity_poly.type
_entity_poly.pdbx_seq_one_letter_code
_entity_poly.pdbx_strand_id
1 'polypeptide(L)'
;MEFSDLTSETPSKIFLINCLCAIQQPLSGYEVAAEYVKRLGTMIDNHLRVLVDKEADAILSRCNLSEKMPHFHKSINKDGDSEVGTPLAELEDTSPAVLSECLKALFGLILGSESSLPEFEQIQVPSLRSEASIGVARSLGEAYELIYKAIMDPKNGYPDP
;
A
#
# COMPACT_ATOMS: atom_id res chain seq x y z
N MET A 1 -23.52 9.30 -13.41
CA MET A 1 -23.25 7.92 -13.88
C MET A 1 -21.80 7.91 -14.35
N GLU A 2 -20.86 7.85 -13.41
CA GLU A 2 -19.41 7.73 -13.67
C GLU A 2 -18.90 6.71 -12.65
N PHE A 3 -18.99 5.44 -13.03
CA PHE A 3 -18.51 4.29 -12.24
C PHE A 3 -17.87 3.26 -13.18
N SER A 4 -17.16 3.73 -14.23
CA SER A 4 -16.62 2.83 -15.28
C SER A 4 -15.10 2.82 -15.42
N ASP A 5 -14.35 3.78 -14.89
CA ASP A 5 -12.90 3.85 -15.18
C ASP A 5 -11.98 3.27 -14.09
N LEU A 6 -12.46 3.06 -12.86
CA LEU A 6 -11.62 2.54 -11.77
C LEU A 6 -11.40 1.02 -11.79
N THR A 7 -12.13 0.27 -12.63
CA THR A 7 -12.19 -1.21 -12.54
C THR A 7 -11.30 -1.95 -13.55
N SER A 8 -10.71 -1.27 -14.54
CA SER A 8 -9.96 -1.92 -15.64
C SER A 8 -8.44 -1.97 -15.44
N GLU A 9 -7.88 -1.15 -14.55
CA GLU A 9 -6.43 -1.01 -14.42
C GLU A 9 -5.76 -2.22 -13.78
N THR A 10 -6.31 -2.76 -12.68
CA THR A 10 -5.73 -3.93 -11.99
C THR A 10 -5.67 -5.16 -12.90
N PRO A 11 -6.77 -5.58 -13.58
CA PRO A 11 -6.70 -6.68 -14.55
C PRO A 11 -5.71 -6.42 -15.69
N SER A 12 -5.61 -5.17 -16.17
CA SER A 12 -4.66 -4.80 -17.22
C SER A 12 -3.21 -4.91 -16.76
N LYS A 13 -2.87 -4.50 -15.53
CA LYS A 13 -1.51 -4.66 -14.98
C LYS A 13 -1.14 -6.13 -14.80
N ILE A 14 -2.07 -6.94 -14.29
CA ILE A 14 -1.87 -8.39 -14.15
C ILE A 14 -1.65 -9.04 -15.52
N PHE A 15 -2.45 -8.68 -16.52
CA PHE A 15 -2.27 -9.14 -17.90
C PHE A 15 -0.87 -8.80 -18.44
N LEU A 16 -0.41 -7.55 -18.26
CA LEU A 16 0.92 -7.13 -18.70
C LEU A 16 2.03 -7.90 -17.97
N ILE A 17 1.92 -8.12 -16.66
CA ILE A 17 2.87 -8.93 -15.89
C ILE A 17 2.95 -10.34 -16.49
N ASN A 18 1.80 -10.99 -16.73
CA ASN A 18 1.74 -12.33 -17.30
C ASN A 18 2.37 -12.39 -18.70
N CYS A 19 2.05 -11.42 -19.57
CA CYS A 19 2.65 -11.34 -20.92
C CYS A 19 4.16 -11.14 -20.87
N LEU A 20 4.67 -10.24 -20.03
CA LEU A 20 6.10 -10.00 -19.89
C LEU A 20 6.83 -11.24 -19.36
N CYS A 21 6.24 -11.96 -18.39
CA CYS A 21 6.78 -13.22 -17.90
C CYS A 21 6.86 -14.27 -19.01
N ALA A 22 5.79 -14.41 -19.80
CA ALA A 22 5.73 -15.36 -20.92
C ALA A 22 6.77 -15.06 -22.00
N ILE A 23 7.13 -13.78 -22.22
CA ILE A 23 8.20 -13.37 -23.12
C ILE A 23 9.58 -13.61 -22.49
N GLN A 24 9.74 -13.31 -21.19
CA GLN A 24 11.02 -13.37 -20.50
C GLN A 24 11.50 -14.83 -20.33
N GLN A 25 10.62 -15.74 -19.93
CA GLN A 25 10.96 -17.15 -19.63
C GLN A 25 11.76 -17.87 -20.72
N PRO A 26 11.35 -17.88 -22.00
CA PRO A 26 12.12 -18.55 -23.05
C PRO A 26 13.47 -17.87 -23.35
N LEU A 27 13.64 -16.60 -22.99
CA LEU A 27 14.85 -15.82 -23.26
C LEU A 27 15.89 -15.92 -22.14
N SER A 28 15.49 -16.24 -20.91
CA SER A 28 16.37 -16.28 -19.72
C SER A 28 17.54 -17.27 -19.82
N GLY A 29 17.47 -18.26 -20.71
CA GLY A 29 18.55 -19.24 -20.93
C GLY A 29 19.65 -18.78 -21.89
N TYR A 30 19.50 -17.63 -22.55
CA TYR A 30 20.43 -17.17 -23.59
C TYR A 30 21.19 -15.93 -23.16
N GLU A 31 22.52 -16.05 -23.04
CA GLU A 31 23.40 -14.94 -22.63
C GLU A 31 23.28 -13.72 -23.56
N VAL A 32 23.12 -13.94 -24.87
CA VAL A 32 22.91 -12.86 -25.85
C VAL A 32 21.65 -12.03 -25.57
N ALA A 33 20.66 -12.59 -24.87
CA ALA A 33 19.41 -11.93 -24.52
C ALA A 33 19.43 -11.35 -23.08
N ALA A 34 20.53 -11.47 -22.33
CA ALA A 34 20.57 -11.15 -20.90
C ALA A 34 20.16 -9.70 -20.60
N GLU A 35 20.62 -8.73 -21.40
CA GLU A 35 20.24 -7.32 -21.23
C GLU A 35 18.74 -7.10 -21.44
N TYR A 36 18.17 -7.77 -22.44
CA TYR A 36 16.74 -7.68 -22.74
C TYR A 36 15.90 -8.34 -21.64
N VAL A 37 16.32 -9.52 -21.15
CA VAL A 37 15.70 -10.22 -20.01
C VAL A 37 15.70 -9.34 -18.76
N LYS A 38 16.81 -8.64 -18.48
CA LYS A 38 16.90 -7.69 -17.38
C LYS A 38 15.91 -6.54 -17.54
N ARG A 39 15.79 -5.98 -18.74
CA ARG A 39 14.82 -4.91 -19.03
C ARG A 39 13.37 -5.37 -18.84
N LEU A 40 13.02 -6.58 -19.29
CA LEU A 40 11.71 -7.18 -19.05
C LEU A 40 11.44 -7.34 -17.54
N GLY A 41 12.45 -7.77 -16.78
CA GLY A 41 12.37 -7.87 -15.32
C GLY A 41 12.02 -6.52 -14.68
N THR A 42 12.74 -5.47 -15.03
CA THR A 42 12.42 -4.11 -14.53
C THR A 42 11.00 -3.65 -14.90
N MET A 43 10.49 -4.02 -16.08
CA MET A 43 9.11 -3.72 -16.47
C MET A 43 8.09 -4.50 -15.62
N ILE A 44 8.35 -5.78 -15.35
CA ILE A 44 7.54 -6.62 -14.45
C ILE A 44 7.50 -5.99 -13.07
N ASP A 45 8.66 -5.67 -12.49
CA ASP A 45 8.79 -5.09 -11.14
C ASP A 45 8.03 -3.77 -11.02
N ASN A 46 8.09 -2.93 -12.06
CA ASN A 46 7.35 -1.66 -12.09
C ASN A 46 5.84 -1.86 -12.10
N HIS A 47 5.34 -2.81 -12.89
CA HIS A 47 3.91 -3.13 -12.90
C HIS A 47 3.45 -3.76 -11.58
N LEU A 48 4.29 -4.63 -10.99
CA LEU A 48 4.03 -5.25 -9.70
C LEU A 48 3.96 -4.21 -8.59
N ARG A 49 4.89 -3.24 -8.56
CA ARG A 49 4.89 -2.14 -7.59
C ARG A 49 3.62 -1.30 -7.67
N VAL A 50 3.22 -0.88 -8.88
CA VAL A 50 1.99 -0.11 -9.06
C VAL A 50 0.75 -0.89 -8.59
N LEU A 51 0.73 -2.21 -8.82
CA LEU A 51 -0.35 -3.08 -8.34
C LEU A 51 -0.39 -3.13 -6.81
N VAL A 52 0.77 -3.30 -6.17
CA VAL A 52 0.92 -3.29 -4.70
C VAL A 52 0.48 -1.97 -4.10
N ASP A 53 0.95 -0.84 -4.65
CA ASP A 53 0.64 0.50 -4.14
C ASP A 53 -0.86 0.78 -4.20
N LYS A 54 -1.51 0.43 -5.31
CA LYS A 54 -2.96 0.60 -5.49
C LYS A 54 -3.77 -0.25 -4.53
N GLU A 55 -3.35 -1.49 -4.31
CA GLU A 55 -4.09 -2.40 -3.45
C GLU A 55 -3.93 -2.01 -1.97
N ALA A 56 -2.73 -1.60 -1.55
CA ALA A 56 -2.50 -1.03 -0.23
C ALA A 56 -3.34 0.25 -0.01
N ASP A 57 -3.36 1.16 -1.00
CA ASP A 57 -4.18 2.38 -0.94
C ASP A 57 -5.69 2.07 -0.90
N ALA A 58 -6.15 1.07 -1.66
CA ALA A 58 -7.55 0.63 -1.62
C ALA A 58 -7.94 0.08 -0.25
N ILE A 59 -7.07 -0.71 0.40
CA ILE A 59 -7.29 -1.20 1.76
C ILE A 59 -7.33 -0.04 2.77
N LEU A 60 -6.36 0.87 2.70
CA LEU A 60 -6.33 2.05 3.58
C LEU A 60 -7.56 2.94 3.36
N SER A 61 -8.00 3.13 2.12
CA SER A 61 -9.20 3.89 1.77
C SER A 61 -10.46 3.27 2.35
N ARG A 62 -10.60 1.93 2.28
CA ARG A 62 -11.71 1.20 2.92
C ARG A 62 -11.75 1.35 4.44
N CYS A 63 -10.61 1.70 5.05
CA CYS A 63 -10.49 1.95 6.49
C CYS A 63 -10.54 3.44 6.84
N ASN A 64 -10.84 4.33 5.89
CA ASN A 64 -10.77 5.79 6.04
C ASN A 64 -9.39 6.30 6.50
N LEU A 65 -8.32 5.57 6.19
CA LEU A 65 -6.94 5.93 6.55
C LEU A 65 -6.20 6.65 5.42
N SER A 66 -6.48 6.36 4.16
CA SER A 66 -5.72 6.90 3.01
C SER A 66 -5.69 8.44 3.01
N GLU A 67 -6.87 9.07 3.12
CA GLU A 67 -7.00 10.54 3.17
C GLU A 67 -6.34 11.17 4.40
N LYS A 68 -6.07 10.39 5.45
CA LYS A 68 -5.52 10.84 6.73
C LYS A 68 -4.00 10.70 6.79
N MET A 69 -3.41 9.85 5.95
CA MET A 69 -1.95 9.65 5.83
C MET A 69 -1.13 10.95 5.69
N PRO A 70 -1.57 11.98 4.94
CA PRO A 70 -0.83 13.24 4.84
C PRO A 70 -0.64 13.96 6.18
N HIS A 71 -1.58 13.85 7.12
CA HIS A 71 -1.45 14.45 8.46
C HIS A 71 -0.31 13.81 9.25
N PHE A 72 -0.23 12.47 9.22
CA PHE A 72 0.83 11.73 9.90
C PHE A 72 2.20 11.99 9.28
N HIS A 73 2.30 12.01 7.94
CA HIS A 73 3.55 12.37 7.25
C HIS A 73 4.01 13.78 7.59
N LYS A 74 3.09 14.76 7.65
CA LYS A 74 3.41 16.14 8.01
C LYS A 74 3.88 16.25 9.46
N SER A 75 3.29 15.47 10.37
CA SER A 75 3.71 15.47 11.78
C SER A 75 5.13 14.97 11.97
N ILE A 76 5.52 13.87 11.29
CA ILE A 76 6.85 13.26 11.48
C ILE A 76 7.93 14.07 10.76
N ASN A 77 7.64 14.69 9.62
CA ASN A 77 8.62 15.49 8.87
C ASN A 77 8.80 16.91 9.41
N LYS A 78 8.02 17.34 10.41
CA LYS A 78 8.15 18.64 11.08
C LYS A 78 9.27 18.62 12.14
N ASP A 79 10.45 18.16 11.76
CA ASP A 79 11.67 18.39 12.51
C ASP A 79 12.22 19.78 12.15
N GLY A 80 11.81 20.82 12.88
CA GLY A 80 12.65 22.02 12.99
C GLY A 80 12.00 23.40 12.85
N ASP A 81 10.69 23.54 12.65
CA ASP A 81 10.08 24.89 12.60
C ASP A 81 9.06 25.13 13.70
N SER A 82 9.24 26.26 14.39
CA SER A 82 8.63 26.62 15.68
C SER A 82 7.18 27.08 15.56
N GLU A 83 6.40 26.48 14.65
CA GLU A 83 4.96 26.68 14.59
C GLU A 83 4.25 25.48 15.22
N VAL A 84 3.69 25.73 16.42
CA VAL A 84 2.74 24.85 17.10
C VAL A 84 1.51 24.73 16.21
N GLY A 85 1.57 23.81 15.25
CA GLY A 85 0.40 23.38 14.51
C GLY A 85 -0.57 22.68 15.47
N THR A 86 -1.86 22.73 15.16
CA THR A 86 -2.89 22.00 15.91
C THR A 86 -2.46 20.54 16.10
N PRO A 87 -2.41 20.03 17.36
CA PRO A 87 -2.11 18.63 17.64
C PRO A 87 -3.02 17.70 16.86
N LEU A 88 -2.50 16.57 16.39
CA LEU A 88 -3.30 15.62 15.59
C LEU A 88 -4.55 15.13 16.35
N ALA A 89 -4.47 14.96 17.67
CA ALA A 89 -5.61 14.54 18.49
C ALA A 89 -6.76 15.58 18.53
N GLU A 90 -6.49 16.86 18.25
CA GLU A 90 -7.49 17.93 18.22
C GLU A 90 -8.15 18.11 16.85
N LEU A 91 -7.57 17.55 15.78
CA LEU A 91 -8.18 17.56 14.46
C LEU A 91 -9.35 16.56 14.42
N GLU A 92 -10.49 16.97 13.87
CA GLU A 92 -11.68 16.11 13.75
C GLU A 92 -11.35 14.77 13.06
N ASP A 93 -10.60 14.84 11.96
CA ASP A 93 -10.20 13.68 11.15
C ASP A 93 -9.26 12.71 11.85
N THR A 94 -8.41 13.18 12.76
CA THR A 94 -7.41 12.34 13.45
C THR A 94 -7.63 12.26 14.96
N SER A 95 -8.84 12.59 15.41
CA SER A 95 -9.24 12.48 16.81
C SER A 95 -9.10 11.03 17.31
N PRO A 96 -8.88 10.80 18.61
CA PRO A 96 -8.69 9.45 19.15
C PRO A 96 -9.82 8.47 18.83
N ALA A 97 -11.07 8.95 18.81
CA ALA A 97 -12.25 8.13 18.49
C ALA A 97 -12.25 7.70 17.01
N VAL A 98 -12.05 8.65 16.09
CA VAL A 98 -12.00 8.39 14.65
C VAL A 98 -10.85 7.45 14.31
N LEU A 99 -9.66 7.70 14.87
CA LEU A 99 -8.50 6.86 14.62
C LEU A 99 -8.67 5.44 15.19
N SER A 100 -9.30 5.31 16.37
CA SER A 100 -9.65 3.99 16.93
C SER A 100 -10.59 3.21 16.02
N GLU A 101 -11.60 3.86 15.43
CA GLU A 101 -12.51 3.23 14.47
C GLU A 101 -11.79 2.81 13.19
N CYS A 102 -10.93 3.68 12.64
CA CYS A 102 -10.13 3.37 11.45
C CYS A 102 -9.20 2.17 11.68
N LEU A 103 -8.51 2.12 12.82
CA LEU A 103 -7.63 0.99 13.17
C LEU A 103 -8.42 -0.30 13.43
N LYS A 104 -9.59 -0.22 14.07
CA LYS A 104 -10.50 -1.38 14.22
C LYS A 104 -10.96 -1.90 12.86
N ALA A 105 -11.28 -1.01 11.91
CA ALA A 105 -11.64 -1.39 10.56
C ALA A 105 -10.45 -2.07 9.85
N LEU A 106 -9.24 -1.50 9.96
CA LEU A 106 -8.02 -2.06 9.38
C LEU A 106 -7.72 -3.46 9.92
N PHE A 107 -7.70 -3.63 11.25
CA PHE A 107 -7.49 -4.94 11.86
C PHE A 107 -8.63 -5.91 11.57
N GLY A 108 -9.87 -5.42 11.50
CA GLY A 108 -11.02 -6.21 11.09
C GLY A 108 -10.89 -6.75 9.67
N LEU A 109 -10.35 -5.97 8.73
CA LEU A 109 -10.06 -6.43 7.38
C LEU A 109 -8.88 -7.42 7.34
N ILE A 110 -7.78 -7.13 8.05
CA ILE A 110 -6.56 -7.96 8.01
C ILE A 110 -6.75 -9.30 8.74
N LEU A 111 -7.43 -9.30 9.88
CA LEU A 111 -7.60 -10.47 10.75
C LEU A 111 -8.95 -11.18 10.53
N GLY A 112 -9.88 -10.56 9.81
CA GLY A 112 -11.21 -11.11 9.55
C GLY A 112 -11.19 -12.26 8.56
N SER A 113 -12.07 -13.23 8.75
CA SER A 113 -12.19 -14.41 7.88
C SER A 113 -12.90 -14.15 6.54
N GLU A 114 -13.54 -12.98 6.38
CA GLU A 114 -14.40 -12.68 5.22
C GLU A 114 -13.74 -11.81 4.13
N SER A 115 -12.55 -11.27 4.39
CA SER A 115 -11.77 -10.53 3.39
C SER A 115 -10.28 -10.79 3.58
N SER A 116 -9.80 -11.91 3.05
CA SER A 116 -8.36 -12.17 3.03
C SER A 116 -7.63 -11.05 2.29
N LEU A 117 -6.38 -10.80 2.71
CA LEU A 117 -5.46 -9.98 1.93
C LEU A 117 -5.41 -10.47 0.48
N PRO A 118 -5.19 -9.58 -0.49
CA PRO A 118 -5.14 -9.93 -1.91
C PRO A 118 -4.14 -11.07 -2.17
N GLU A 119 -4.65 -12.17 -2.75
CA GLU A 119 -3.86 -13.34 -3.10
C GLU A 119 -3.33 -13.29 -4.54
N PHE A 120 -3.76 -12.28 -5.31
CA PHE A 120 -3.35 -12.03 -6.70
C PHE A 120 -3.41 -13.29 -7.58
N GLU A 121 -4.45 -14.12 -7.41
CA GLU A 121 -4.55 -15.45 -8.04
C GLU A 121 -4.39 -15.44 -9.57
N GLN A 122 -4.73 -14.31 -10.21
CA GLN A 122 -4.62 -14.11 -11.66
C GLN A 122 -3.19 -13.88 -12.17
N ILE A 123 -2.22 -13.59 -11.29
CA ILE A 123 -0.79 -13.59 -11.64
C ILE A 123 -0.34 -15.05 -11.78
N GLN A 124 0.13 -15.41 -12.97
CA GLN A 124 0.43 -16.82 -13.30
C GLN A 124 1.71 -17.32 -12.64
N VAL A 125 2.66 -16.44 -12.33
CA VAL A 125 3.93 -16.80 -11.73
C VAL A 125 3.79 -16.81 -10.19
N PRO A 126 3.96 -17.97 -9.52
CA PRO A 126 3.72 -18.07 -8.07
C PRO A 126 4.62 -17.19 -7.20
N SER A 127 5.88 -16.99 -7.57
CA SER A 127 6.80 -16.13 -6.82
C SER A 127 6.35 -14.67 -6.85
N LEU A 128 5.86 -14.19 -8.00
CA LEU A 128 5.35 -12.81 -8.12
C LEU A 128 4.06 -12.59 -7.35
N ARG A 129 3.19 -13.61 -7.23
CA ARG A 129 2.03 -13.55 -6.31
C ARG A 129 2.48 -13.32 -4.88
N SER A 130 3.40 -14.16 -4.40
CA SER A 130 3.93 -14.04 -3.04
C SER A 130 4.60 -12.68 -2.82
N GLU A 131 5.36 -12.20 -3.81
CA GLU A 131 6.01 -10.91 -3.74
C GLU A 131 5.01 -9.75 -3.66
N ALA A 132 3.92 -9.79 -4.45
CA ALA A 132 2.85 -8.81 -4.38
C ALA A 132 2.16 -8.82 -3.01
N SER A 133 1.77 -9.99 -2.49
CA SER A 133 1.13 -10.10 -1.18
C SER A 133 2.05 -9.61 -0.05
N ILE A 134 3.34 -9.96 -0.09
CA ILE A 134 4.34 -9.43 0.85
C ILE A 134 4.48 -7.91 0.71
N GLY A 135 4.46 -7.40 -0.52
CA GLY A 135 4.50 -5.96 -0.80
C GLY A 135 3.34 -5.22 -0.14
N VAL A 136 2.11 -5.71 -0.33
CA VAL A 136 0.91 -5.12 0.31
C VAL A 136 1.04 -5.16 1.82
N ALA A 137 1.39 -6.31 2.39
CA ALA A 137 1.56 -6.44 3.84
C ALA A 137 2.62 -5.47 4.39
N ARG A 138 3.71 -5.26 3.66
CA ARG A 138 4.76 -4.29 4.01
C ARG A 138 4.24 -2.86 3.97
N SER A 139 3.57 -2.44 2.90
CA SER A 139 3.02 -1.09 2.78
C SER A 139 1.99 -0.78 3.88
N LEU A 140 1.15 -1.76 4.24
CA LEU A 140 0.21 -1.63 5.36
C LEU A 140 0.94 -1.53 6.70
N GLY A 141 2.00 -2.33 6.90
CA GLY A 141 2.84 -2.26 8.09
C GLY A 141 3.53 -0.90 8.25
N GLU A 142 4.09 -0.36 7.17
CA GLU A 142 4.71 0.97 7.14
C GLU A 142 3.70 2.09 7.44
N ALA A 143 2.48 2.00 6.88
CA ALA A 143 1.41 2.94 7.19
C ALA A 143 1.00 2.88 8.67
N TYR A 144 0.86 1.68 9.23
CA TYR A 144 0.58 1.50 10.65
C TYR A 144 1.72 2.03 11.53
N GLU A 145 2.97 1.76 11.18
CA GLU A 145 4.14 2.26 11.91
C GLU A 145 4.17 3.80 11.93
N LEU A 146 3.84 4.45 10.80
CA LEU A 146 3.73 5.91 10.72
C LEU A 146 2.67 6.44 11.69
N ILE A 147 1.48 5.85 11.71
CA ILE A 147 0.38 6.22 12.61
C ILE A 147 0.81 6.02 14.06
N TYR A 148 1.40 4.87 14.37
CA TYR A 148 1.88 4.54 15.71
C TYR A 148 2.91 5.54 16.22
N LYS A 149 3.91 5.89 15.40
CA LYS A 149 4.91 6.91 15.74
C LYS A 149 4.27 8.27 16.00
N ALA A 150 3.26 8.64 15.22
CA ALA A 150 2.54 9.89 15.41
C ALA A 150 1.70 9.89 16.70
N ILE A 151 1.05 8.77 17.05
CA ILE A 151 0.34 8.63 18.33
C ILE A 151 1.31 8.75 19.50
N MET A 152 2.47 8.09 19.39
CA MET A 152 3.51 8.06 20.42
C MET A 152 4.25 9.37 20.63
N ASP A 153 4.14 10.34 19.71
CA ASP A 153 4.72 11.67 19.90
C ASP A 153 3.81 12.51 20.83
N PRO A 154 4.29 12.90 22.04
CA PRO A 154 3.51 13.70 22.97
C PRO A 154 3.01 15.03 22.40
N LYS A 155 3.68 15.57 21.37
CA LYS A 155 3.27 16.81 20.70
C LYS A 155 1.91 16.69 19.99
N ASN A 156 1.50 15.47 19.65
CA ASN A 156 0.24 15.21 18.95
C ASN A 156 -0.96 15.07 19.89
N GLY A 157 -0.75 15.06 21.21
CA GLY A 157 -1.81 15.23 22.20
C GLY A 157 -2.72 14.02 22.41
N TYR A 158 -2.33 12.83 21.94
CA TYR A 158 -3.10 11.60 22.18
C TYR A 158 -3.07 11.22 23.67
N PRO A 159 -4.22 10.92 24.29
CA PRO A 159 -4.28 10.53 25.69
C PRO A 159 -3.81 9.08 25.87
N ASP A 160 -2.86 8.85 26.78
CA ASP A 160 -2.26 7.53 27.07
C ASP A 160 -1.70 6.84 25.80
N PRO A 161 -0.65 7.44 25.17
CA PRO A 161 -0.11 6.98 23.89
C PRO A 161 0.48 5.58 23.94
#